data_AF-A0A409VI82-F1
#
_entry.id   AF-A0A409VI82-F1
#
_cell.length_a   1.000
_cell.length_b   1.000
_cell.length_c   1.000
_cell.angle_alpha   90.00
_cell.angle_beta   90.00
_cell.angle_gamma   90.00
#
_symmetry.space_group_name_H-M   'P 1'
#
loop_
_entity.id
_entity.type
_entity.pdbx_description
1 polymer ?
#
loop_
_entity_poly.entity_id
_entity_poly.type
_entity_poly.pdbx_seq_one_letter_code
_entity_poly.pdbx_strand_id
1 'polypeptide(L)'
;MPTVTEPDPQSTSSHMMKTTKRGRPYLKDTLDLFATLIVSLQLGPHKQFFRTFPHSFTTDEAAQNLASLKFSQSNRGPDPREPSRIVTTTTTTTFSMTRDMAKAMCQHFMDARLIENATDPTSNLFKDRGTYQLTPKGLHVLERFISKNGINADHLQPVFSSQPICIKLLHLERRSSDDEIIVTQSVITALFRRFVGRAPNYPPPPDK
;
A
#
# COMPACT_ATOMS: atom_id res chain seq x y z
N MET A 1 -50.98 8.26 5.19
CA MET A 1 -49.90 8.09 4.19
C MET A 1 -48.58 8.05 4.93
N PRO A 2 -47.69 7.07 4.71
CA PRO A 2 -46.40 7.03 5.38
C PRO A 2 -45.46 8.05 4.73
N THR A 3 -44.80 8.85 5.57
CA THR A 3 -43.78 9.82 5.22
C THR A 3 -42.55 9.11 4.64
N VAL A 4 -42.24 9.39 3.38
CA VAL A 4 -41.00 8.95 2.72
C VAL A 4 -39.86 9.75 3.34
N THR A 5 -39.06 9.12 4.19
CA THR A 5 -37.76 9.66 4.63
C THR A 5 -36.84 9.76 3.42
N GLU A 6 -36.52 10.98 3.00
CA GLU A 6 -35.45 11.25 2.05
C GLU A 6 -34.11 10.69 2.57
N PRO A 7 -33.28 10.09 1.72
CA PRO A 7 -31.94 9.67 2.13
C PRO A 7 -31.09 10.91 2.41
N ASP A 8 -30.41 10.93 3.57
CA ASP A 8 -29.47 11.99 3.95
C ASP A 8 -28.49 12.29 2.80
N PRO A 9 -28.23 13.57 2.47
CA PRO A 9 -27.28 13.93 1.43
C PRO A 9 -25.89 13.40 1.82
N GLN A 10 -25.35 12.49 1.01
CA GLN A 10 -23.97 12.02 1.16
C GLN A 10 -23.03 13.23 1.10
N SER A 11 -22.50 13.63 2.25
CA SER A 11 -21.54 14.72 2.35
C SER A 11 -20.25 14.33 1.62
N THR A 12 -20.06 14.84 0.41
CA THR A 12 -18.84 14.62 -0.37
C THR A 12 -17.72 15.49 0.21
N SER A 13 -16.88 14.92 1.07
CA SER A 13 -15.66 15.59 1.55
C SER A 13 -14.48 15.18 0.68
N SER A 14 -13.77 16.17 0.11
CA SER A 14 -12.51 15.96 -0.60
C SER A 14 -11.36 15.85 0.40
N HIS A 15 -10.85 14.66 0.63
CA HIS A 15 -9.64 14.44 1.44
C HIS A 15 -8.41 14.41 0.53
N MET A 16 -7.65 15.51 0.47
CA MET A 16 -6.35 15.53 -0.21
C MET A 16 -5.33 14.68 0.56
N MET A 17 -4.50 13.91 -0.16
CA MET A 17 -3.38 13.18 0.47
C MET A 17 -2.46 14.16 1.19
N LYS A 18 -2.02 13.80 2.40
CA LYS A 18 -1.10 14.66 3.14
C LYS A 18 0.29 14.56 2.53
N THR A 19 0.92 15.72 2.34
CA THR A 19 2.29 15.83 1.84
C THR A 19 3.18 16.51 2.87
N THR A 20 4.44 16.10 2.92
CA THR A 20 5.45 16.76 3.75
C THR A 20 5.80 18.12 3.16
N LYS A 21 6.56 18.94 3.90
CA LYS A 21 7.06 20.24 3.41
C LYS A 21 7.86 20.13 2.11
N ARG A 22 8.40 18.95 1.80
CA ARG A 22 9.16 18.64 0.57
C ARG A 22 8.28 18.07 -0.55
N GLY A 23 6.95 18.07 -0.38
CA GLY A 23 6.00 17.57 -1.37
C GLY A 23 5.85 16.04 -1.40
N ARG A 24 6.56 15.30 -0.52
CA ARG A 24 6.46 13.82 -0.48
C ARG A 24 5.14 13.41 0.19
N PRO A 25 4.36 12.48 -0.38
CA PRO A 25 3.20 11.91 0.30
C PRO A 25 3.59 11.26 1.63
N TYR A 26 2.73 11.37 2.65
CA TYR A 26 2.94 10.72 3.93
C TYR A 26 3.04 9.21 3.76
N LEU A 27 3.86 8.54 4.58
CA LEU A 27 4.07 7.10 4.45
C LEU A 27 2.75 6.34 4.56
N LYS A 28 1.92 6.66 5.56
CA LYS A 28 0.63 5.97 5.76
C LYS A 28 -0.26 6.08 4.52
N ASP A 29 -0.44 7.29 4.01
CA ASP A 29 -1.27 7.54 2.82
C ASP A 29 -0.70 6.83 1.58
N THR A 30 0.63 6.76 1.45
CA THR A 30 1.32 6.02 0.39
C THR A 30 1.03 4.52 0.45
N LEU A 31 1.14 3.92 1.64
CA LEU A 31 0.91 2.48 1.83
C LEU A 31 -0.56 2.11 1.67
N ASP A 32 -1.46 2.94 2.19
CA ASP A 32 -2.91 2.74 2.05
C ASP A 32 -3.34 2.86 0.57
N LEU A 33 -2.82 3.86 -0.16
CA LEU A 33 -3.09 4.00 -1.59
C LEU A 33 -2.53 2.81 -2.39
N PHE A 34 -1.28 2.40 -2.11
CA PHE A 34 -0.67 1.22 -2.72
C PHE A 34 -1.55 -0.02 -2.52
N ALA A 35 -1.95 -0.32 -1.28
CA ALA A 35 -2.73 -1.50 -0.99
C ALA A 35 -4.13 -1.43 -1.62
N THR A 36 -4.76 -0.25 -1.61
CA THR A 36 -6.04 -0.02 -2.28
C THR A 36 -5.94 -0.29 -3.78
N LEU A 37 -4.91 0.22 -4.44
CA LEU A 37 -4.64 -0.04 -5.85
C LEU A 37 -4.53 -1.54 -6.10
N ILE A 38 -3.67 -2.25 -5.36
CA ILE A 38 -3.45 -3.68 -5.61
C ILE A 38 -4.70 -4.52 -5.35
N VAL A 39 -5.48 -4.22 -4.32
CA VAL A 39 -6.77 -4.91 -4.06
C VAL A 39 -7.73 -4.75 -5.24
N SER A 40 -7.74 -3.58 -5.85
CA SER A 40 -8.65 -3.27 -6.97
C SER A 40 -8.18 -3.76 -8.33
N LEU A 41 -6.89 -4.09 -8.49
CA LEU A 41 -6.34 -4.59 -9.74
C LEU A 41 -6.61 -6.09 -9.89
N GLN A 42 -6.83 -6.51 -11.14
CA GLN A 42 -6.83 -7.92 -11.51
C GLN A 42 -5.40 -8.32 -11.91
N LEU A 43 -4.66 -8.91 -10.99
CA LEU A 43 -3.27 -9.32 -11.23
C LEU A 43 -3.22 -10.59 -12.09
N GLY A 44 -3.01 -10.40 -13.39
CA GLY A 44 -3.02 -11.46 -14.41
C GLY A 44 -1.66 -11.71 -15.07
N PRO A 45 -1.57 -12.74 -15.93
CA PRO A 45 -0.36 -13.01 -16.71
C PRO A 45 -0.18 -11.99 -17.84
N HIS A 46 0.96 -11.32 -17.89
CA HIS A 46 1.30 -10.39 -18.96
C HIS A 46 2.48 -10.89 -19.80
N LYS A 47 2.40 -10.75 -21.12
CA LYS A 47 3.45 -11.18 -22.05
C LYS A 47 4.30 -10.01 -22.52
N GLN A 48 5.62 -10.12 -22.37
CA GLN A 48 6.57 -9.14 -22.89
C GLN A 48 7.89 -9.83 -23.25
N PHE A 49 8.46 -9.49 -24.41
CA PHE A 49 9.72 -10.07 -24.92
C PHE A 49 9.75 -11.62 -24.86
N PHE A 50 8.67 -12.27 -25.31
CA PHE A 50 8.50 -13.74 -25.29
C PHE A 50 8.50 -14.40 -23.89
N ARG A 51 8.47 -13.61 -22.81
CA ARG A 51 8.30 -14.10 -21.44
C ARG A 51 6.89 -13.79 -20.95
N THR A 52 6.37 -14.64 -20.06
CA THR A 52 5.09 -14.42 -19.38
C THR A 52 5.36 -14.16 -17.90
N PHE A 53 4.83 -13.04 -17.39
CA PHE A 53 4.96 -12.62 -16.00
C PHE A 53 3.63 -12.88 -15.30
N PRO A 54 3.53 -13.87 -14.39
CA PRO A 54 2.30 -14.13 -13.66
C PRO A 54 2.05 -13.04 -12.60
N HIS A 55 0.79 -12.85 -12.20
CA HIS A 55 0.42 -11.92 -11.12
C HIS A 55 1.00 -10.50 -11.28
N SER A 56 1.07 -10.03 -12.53
CA SER A 56 1.62 -8.72 -12.85
C SER A 56 0.53 -7.75 -13.27
N PHE A 57 0.89 -6.48 -13.36
CA PHE A 57 0.06 -5.42 -13.92
C PHE A 57 0.91 -4.49 -14.80
N THR A 58 0.25 -3.74 -15.67
CA THR A 58 0.89 -2.79 -16.59
C THR A 58 0.76 -1.35 -16.12
N THR A 59 1.59 -0.47 -16.68
CA THR A 59 1.45 0.99 -16.46
C THR A 59 0.04 1.49 -16.81
N ASP A 60 -0.58 0.95 -17.86
CA ASP A 60 -1.90 1.37 -18.32
C ASP A 60 -3.00 0.96 -17.34
N GLU A 61 -2.98 -0.27 -16.86
CA GLU A 61 -3.94 -0.76 -15.86
C GLU A 61 -3.83 0.04 -14.55
N ALA A 62 -2.61 0.31 -14.08
CA ALA A 62 -2.39 1.10 -12.87
C ALA A 62 -2.92 2.54 -13.04
N ALA A 63 -2.61 3.19 -14.17
CA ALA A 63 -3.06 4.55 -14.44
C ALA A 63 -4.59 4.64 -14.60
N GLN A 64 -5.19 3.69 -15.31
CA GLN A 64 -6.64 3.64 -15.49
C GLN A 64 -7.37 3.43 -14.16
N ASN A 65 -6.83 2.56 -13.30
CA ASN A 65 -7.41 2.31 -12.00
C ASN A 65 -7.30 3.54 -11.08
N LEU A 66 -6.11 4.14 -10.98
CA LEU A 66 -5.87 5.35 -10.17
C LEU A 66 -6.65 6.59 -10.65
N ALA A 67 -7.15 6.61 -11.88
CA ALA A 67 -7.99 7.68 -12.38
C ALA A 67 -9.36 7.76 -11.68
N SER A 68 -9.86 6.65 -11.12
CA SER A 68 -11.18 6.60 -10.48
C SER A 68 -11.26 5.58 -9.33
N LEU A 69 -10.15 5.37 -8.63
CA LEU A 69 -10.02 4.35 -7.59
C LEU A 69 -10.91 4.68 -6.39
N LYS A 70 -11.74 3.73 -5.97
CA LYS A 70 -12.64 3.89 -4.83
C LYS A 70 -12.22 2.98 -3.68
N PHE A 71 -12.03 3.56 -2.50
CA PHE A 71 -11.81 2.85 -1.26
C PHE A 71 -13.00 3.05 -0.34
N SER A 72 -13.67 1.98 0.06
CA SER A 72 -14.79 2.06 1.00
C SER A 72 -14.38 1.45 2.34
N GLN A 73 -14.47 2.25 3.41
CA GLN A 73 -14.24 1.79 4.77
C GLN A 73 -15.54 1.87 5.56
N SER A 74 -15.93 0.77 6.19
CA SER A 74 -17.12 0.71 7.04
C SER A 74 -16.73 0.81 8.52
N ASN A 75 -17.24 1.80 9.22
CA ASN A 75 -17.07 1.99 10.65
C ASN A 75 -18.40 1.76 11.36
N ARG A 76 -18.41 0.93 12.41
CA ARG A 76 -19.59 0.71 13.25
C ARG A 76 -19.45 1.51 14.53
N GLY A 77 -20.40 2.39 14.80
CA GLY A 77 -20.42 3.22 16.00
C GLY A 77 -21.85 3.47 16.49
N PRO A 78 -22.02 3.98 17.71
CA PRO A 78 -23.33 4.41 18.18
C PRO A 78 -23.85 5.56 17.30
N ASP A 79 -25.15 5.56 17.01
CA ASP A 79 -25.81 6.65 16.30
C ASP A 79 -25.59 7.97 17.09
N PRO A 80 -25.12 9.06 16.47
CA PRO A 80 -24.98 10.35 17.13
C PRO A 80 -26.29 10.89 17.72
N ARG A 81 -27.44 10.46 17.18
CA ARG A 81 -28.79 10.87 17.60
C ARG A 81 -29.41 9.89 18.60
N GLU A 82 -29.04 8.61 18.54
CA GLU A 82 -29.57 7.54 19.40
C GLU A 82 -28.45 6.57 19.83
N PRO A 83 -27.74 6.82 20.95
CA PRO A 83 -26.56 6.04 21.33
C PRO A 83 -26.80 4.54 21.58
N SER A 84 -28.06 4.13 21.76
CA SER A 84 -28.48 2.72 21.87
C SER A 84 -28.50 1.97 20.54
N ARG A 85 -28.50 2.69 19.40
CA ARG A 85 -28.52 2.11 18.05
C ARG A 85 -27.10 2.09 17.48
N ILE A 86 -26.67 0.95 16.97
CA ILE A 86 -25.40 0.84 16.24
C ILE A 86 -25.65 1.20 14.77
N VAL A 87 -24.96 2.22 14.26
CA VAL A 87 -24.99 2.63 12.86
C VAL A 87 -23.69 2.21 12.19
N THR A 88 -23.82 1.72 10.96
CA THR A 88 -22.67 1.44 10.09
C THR A 88 -22.48 2.65 9.16
N THR A 89 -21.42 3.42 9.40
CA THR A 89 -21.02 4.53 8.55
C THR A 89 -20.02 4.01 7.52
N THR A 90 -20.43 3.94 6.26
CA THR A 90 -19.54 3.63 5.15
C THR A 90 -18.94 4.90 4.58
N THR A 91 -17.65 5.11 4.76
CA THR A 91 -16.90 6.22 4.16
C THR A 91 -16.24 5.73 2.88
N THR A 92 -16.72 6.23 1.73
CA THR A 92 -16.11 5.97 0.42
C THR A 92 -15.20 7.11 0.02
N THR A 93 -13.89 6.87 0.00
CA THR A 93 -12.88 7.79 -0.52
C THR A 93 -12.63 7.47 -2.00
N THR A 94 -12.78 8.47 -2.87
CA THR A 94 -12.44 8.34 -4.30
C THR A 94 -11.14 9.07 -4.59
N PHE A 95 -10.15 8.35 -5.11
CA PHE A 95 -8.92 8.91 -5.65
C PHE A 95 -9.10 9.16 -7.14
N SER A 96 -8.76 10.37 -7.57
CA SER A 96 -8.81 10.78 -8.97
C SER A 96 -7.45 11.36 -9.35
N MET A 97 -6.68 10.61 -10.13
CA MET A 97 -5.33 10.99 -10.55
C MET A 97 -5.25 11.08 -12.07
N THR A 98 -4.51 12.07 -12.58
CA THR A 98 -4.10 12.06 -14.00
C THR A 98 -3.09 10.93 -14.23
N ARG A 99 -2.87 10.53 -15.48
CA ARG A 99 -1.86 9.52 -15.82
C ARG A 99 -0.48 9.89 -15.28
N ASP A 100 -0.09 11.15 -15.37
CA ASP A 100 1.23 11.60 -14.89
C ASP A 100 1.35 11.55 -13.36
N MET A 101 0.28 11.91 -12.65
CA MET A 101 0.22 11.74 -11.20
C MET A 101 0.26 10.26 -10.80
N ALA A 102 -0.46 9.40 -11.52
CA ALA A 102 -0.47 7.96 -11.29
C ALA A 102 0.94 7.36 -11.49
N LYS A 103 1.66 7.76 -12.54
CA LYS A 103 3.06 7.36 -12.77
C LYS A 103 3.97 7.85 -11.64
N ALA A 104 3.83 9.10 -11.20
CA ALA A 104 4.62 9.64 -10.09
C ALA A 104 4.36 8.87 -8.78
N MET A 105 3.12 8.48 -8.52
CA MET A 105 2.79 7.63 -7.38
C MET A 105 3.34 6.21 -7.51
N CYS A 106 3.28 5.61 -8.70
CA CYS A 106 3.88 4.31 -8.95
C CYS A 106 5.41 4.33 -8.85
N GLN A 107 6.04 5.45 -9.25
CA GLN A 107 7.46 5.70 -9.00
C GLN A 107 7.76 5.68 -7.50
N HIS A 108 6.95 6.36 -6.67
CA HIS A 108 7.10 6.28 -5.22
C HIS A 108 6.94 4.85 -4.67
N PHE A 109 6.08 4.01 -5.27
CA PHE A 109 5.96 2.60 -4.88
C PHE A 109 7.22 1.80 -5.24
N MET A 110 7.86 2.09 -6.38
CA MET A 110 9.16 1.51 -6.77
C MET A 110 10.29 1.96 -5.84
N ASP A 111 10.39 3.25 -5.54
CA ASP A 111 11.40 3.81 -4.61
C ASP A 111 11.25 3.19 -3.21
N ALA A 112 10.00 2.95 -2.80
CA ALA A 112 9.68 2.27 -1.55
C ALA A 112 9.89 0.74 -1.61
N ARG A 113 10.31 0.18 -2.76
CA ARG A 113 10.48 -1.26 -3.02
C ARG A 113 9.22 -2.07 -2.73
N LEU A 114 8.04 -1.51 -2.99
CA LEU A 114 6.75 -2.21 -2.87
C LEU A 114 6.42 -2.99 -4.15
N ILE A 115 6.82 -2.44 -5.29
CA ILE A 115 6.73 -3.06 -6.60
C ILE A 115 8.11 -3.01 -7.28
N GLU A 116 8.30 -3.85 -8.27
CA GLU A 116 9.49 -3.82 -9.13
C GLU A 116 9.13 -4.13 -10.59
N ASN A 117 10.01 -3.75 -11.50
CA ASN A 117 9.84 -4.02 -12.91
C ASN A 117 10.10 -5.51 -13.18
N ALA A 118 9.10 -6.21 -13.73
CA ALA A 118 9.17 -7.65 -13.94
C ALA A 118 10.18 -8.04 -15.03
N THR A 119 10.41 -7.16 -16.01
CA THR A 119 11.38 -7.40 -17.10
C THR A 119 12.82 -7.10 -16.71
N ASP A 120 13.02 -6.12 -15.81
CA ASP A 120 14.33 -5.66 -15.36
C ASP A 120 14.25 -5.21 -13.89
N PRO A 121 14.48 -6.14 -12.94
CA PRO A 121 14.42 -5.82 -11.50
C PRO A 121 15.46 -4.80 -11.03
N THR A 122 16.49 -4.53 -11.83
CA THR A 122 17.51 -3.51 -11.54
C THR A 122 17.04 -2.10 -11.89
N SER A 123 16.00 -1.99 -12.72
CA SER A 123 15.40 -0.72 -13.10
C SER A 123 14.69 -0.09 -11.91
N ASN A 124 15.13 1.12 -11.54
CA ASN A 124 14.49 1.91 -10.49
C ASN A 124 13.48 2.93 -11.06
N LEU A 125 13.25 2.93 -12.38
CA LEU A 125 12.37 3.89 -13.04
C LEU A 125 11.03 3.23 -13.44
N PHE A 126 9.93 3.87 -13.08
CA PHE A 126 8.60 3.52 -13.54
C PHE A 126 8.40 4.06 -14.96
N LYS A 127 8.48 3.15 -15.93
CA LYS A 127 8.37 3.42 -17.38
C LYS A 127 6.93 3.70 -17.81
N ASP A 128 6.78 4.50 -18.86
CA ASP A 128 5.49 4.78 -19.51
C ASP A 128 4.78 3.52 -20.02
N ARG A 129 5.56 2.50 -20.40
CA ARG A 129 5.12 1.16 -20.78
C ARG A 129 6.00 0.13 -20.07
N GLY A 130 5.50 -0.42 -18.97
CA GLY A 130 6.19 -1.46 -18.21
C GLY A 130 5.21 -2.49 -17.65
N THR A 131 5.76 -3.65 -17.31
CA THR A 131 5.09 -4.72 -16.57
C THR A 131 5.73 -4.81 -15.19
N TYR A 132 4.90 -4.83 -14.14
CA TYR A 132 5.36 -4.77 -12.76
C TYR A 132 4.76 -5.90 -11.93
N GLN A 133 5.52 -6.32 -10.92
CA GLN A 133 5.12 -7.30 -9.92
C GLN A 133 5.33 -6.73 -8.53
N LEU A 134 4.61 -7.27 -7.55
CA LEU A 134 4.83 -6.94 -6.15
C LEU A 134 6.13 -7.56 -5.67
N THR A 135 6.79 -6.90 -4.72
CA THR A 135 7.93 -7.46 -3.99
C THR A 135 7.44 -8.19 -2.72
N PRO A 136 8.30 -8.98 -2.04
CA PRO A 136 7.99 -9.53 -0.71
C PRO A 136 7.59 -8.49 0.33
N LYS A 137 8.14 -7.27 0.22
CA LYS A 137 7.79 -6.14 1.08
C LYS A 137 6.40 -5.59 0.74
N GLY A 138 6.10 -5.44 -0.54
CA GLY A 138 4.78 -5.02 -1.01
C GLY A 138 3.69 -5.98 -0.55
N LEU A 139 3.93 -7.29 -0.66
CA LEU A 139 2.98 -8.32 -0.20
C LEU A 139 2.72 -8.24 1.30
N HIS A 140 3.75 -8.04 2.13
CA HIS A 140 3.56 -7.88 3.57
C HIS A 140 2.72 -6.64 3.92
N VAL A 141 2.95 -5.52 3.22
CA VAL A 141 2.14 -4.30 3.41
C VAL A 141 0.68 -4.56 3.03
N LEU A 142 0.45 -5.24 1.90
CA LEU A 142 -0.87 -5.58 1.39
C LEU A 142 -1.64 -6.51 2.34
N GLU A 143 -1.00 -7.58 2.82
CA GLU A 143 -1.58 -8.52 3.77
C GLU A 143 -2.04 -7.82 5.06
N ARG A 144 -1.17 -6.95 5.61
CA ARG A 144 -1.49 -6.16 6.79
C ARG A 144 -2.65 -5.20 6.55
N PHE A 145 -2.71 -4.58 5.37
CA PHE A 145 -3.81 -3.68 5.01
C PHE A 145 -5.15 -4.41 4.90
N ILE A 146 -5.17 -5.57 4.22
CA ILE A 146 -6.35 -6.42 4.07
C ILE A 146 -6.86 -6.86 5.45
N SER A 147 -5.96 -7.40 6.28
CA SER A 147 -6.29 -7.88 7.63
C SER A 147 -6.81 -6.75 8.53
N LYS A 148 -6.18 -5.58 8.48
CA LYS A 148 -6.56 -4.41 9.29
C LYS A 148 -7.93 -3.86 8.92
N ASN A 149 -8.29 -3.90 7.63
CA ASN A 149 -9.54 -3.35 7.13
C ASN A 149 -10.65 -4.40 6.93
N GLY A 150 -10.38 -5.68 7.17
CA GLY A 150 -11.36 -6.76 6.99
C GLY A 150 -11.82 -6.93 5.54
N ILE A 151 -10.93 -6.71 4.58
CA ILE A 151 -11.24 -6.80 3.14
C ILE A 151 -11.28 -8.28 2.73
N ASN A 152 -12.34 -8.71 2.04
CA ASN A 152 -12.28 -9.99 1.33
C ASN A 152 -11.41 -9.81 0.07
N ALA A 153 -10.33 -10.59 0.00
CA ALA A 153 -9.37 -10.57 -1.09
C ALA A 153 -9.03 -11.99 -1.58
N ASP A 154 -10.03 -12.85 -1.69
CA ASP A 154 -9.86 -14.25 -2.11
C ASP A 154 -9.15 -14.38 -3.47
N HIS A 155 -9.34 -13.41 -4.37
CA HIS A 155 -8.66 -13.33 -5.67
C HIS A 155 -7.14 -13.12 -5.58
N LEU A 156 -6.63 -12.65 -4.43
CA LEU A 156 -5.21 -12.42 -4.19
C LEU A 156 -4.49 -13.62 -3.53
N GLN A 157 -5.21 -14.66 -3.13
CA GLN A 157 -4.61 -15.88 -2.54
C GLN A 157 -3.50 -16.51 -3.41
N PRO A 158 -3.65 -16.62 -4.75
CA PRO A 158 -2.57 -17.11 -5.60
C PRO A 158 -1.33 -16.21 -5.57
N VAL A 159 -1.53 -14.90 -5.44
CA VAL A 159 -0.44 -13.90 -5.40
C VAL A 159 0.36 -14.04 -4.11
N PHE A 160 -0.30 -14.19 -2.97
CA PHE A 160 0.38 -14.44 -1.67
C PHE A 160 1.15 -15.76 -1.66
N SER A 161 0.67 -16.76 -2.39
CA SER A 161 1.35 -18.06 -2.52
C SER A 161 2.57 -18.01 -3.44
N SER A 162 2.71 -16.97 -4.27
CA SER A 162 3.73 -16.89 -5.32
C SER A 162 5.12 -16.42 -4.85
N GLN A 163 5.20 -15.75 -3.70
CA GLN A 163 6.47 -15.21 -3.18
C GLN A 163 6.59 -15.44 -1.66
N PRO A 164 7.82 -15.62 -1.14
CA PRO A 164 8.03 -15.68 0.30
C PRO A 164 7.62 -14.34 0.93
N ILE A 165 6.70 -14.37 1.88
CA ILE A 165 6.28 -13.17 2.60
C ILE A 165 7.46 -12.66 3.43
N CYS A 166 7.71 -11.35 3.37
CA CYS A 166 8.67 -10.71 4.25
C CYS A 166 8.17 -10.79 5.71
N ILE A 167 8.54 -11.84 6.44
CA ILE A 167 8.04 -12.11 7.80
C ILE A 167 8.44 -11.07 8.86
N LYS A 168 9.36 -10.16 8.56
CA LYS A 168 10.07 -9.37 9.58
C LYS A 168 10.31 -7.92 9.18
N LEU A 169 9.29 -7.19 8.72
CA LEU A 169 9.38 -5.73 8.58
C LEU A 169 9.37 -5.01 9.94
N LEU A 170 10.32 -4.11 10.14
CA LEU A 170 10.31 -3.17 11.26
C LEU A 170 9.56 -1.91 10.83
N HIS A 171 8.47 -1.61 11.52
CA HIS A 171 7.69 -0.40 11.30
C HIS A 171 8.24 0.70 12.21
N LEU A 172 8.82 1.72 11.60
CA LEU A 172 9.30 2.89 12.32
C LEU A 172 8.15 3.86 12.55
N GLU A 173 8.02 4.35 13.78
CA GLU A 173 7.05 5.38 14.11
C GLU A 173 7.45 6.70 13.45
N ARG A 174 6.44 7.47 13.03
CA ARG A 174 6.61 8.75 12.37
C ARG A 174 5.75 9.80 13.06
N ARG A 175 6.25 11.03 13.11
CA ARG A 175 5.49 12.15 13.69
C ARG A 175 4.34 12.53 12.76
N SER A 176 3.18 12.80 13.35
CA SER A 176 1.98 13.21 12.60
C SER A 176 2.11 14.60 11.95
N SER A 177 3.05 15.43 12.39
CA SER A 177 3.24 16.80 11.93
C SER A 177 4.02 16.93 10.61
N ASP A 178 5.00 16.04 10.39
CA ASP A 178 5.94 16.16 9.27
C ASP A 178 6.35 14.82 8.65
N ASP A 179 5.80 13.70 9.11
CA ASP A 179 6.12 12.34 8.66
C ASP A 179 7.61 11.94 8.85
N GLU A 180 8.35 12.70 9.66
CA GLU A 180 9.73 12.35 10.00
C GLU A 180 9.77 11.15 10.94
N ILE A 181 10.81 10.33 10.78
CA ILE A 181 11.02 9.15 11.64
C ILE A 181 11.29 9.62 13.06
N ILE A 182 10.60 9.02 14.02
CA ILE A 182 10.87 9.22 15.44
C ILE A 182 12.14 8.44 15.78
N VAL A 183 13.23 9.17 16.01
CA VAL A 183 14.53 8.58 16.36
C VAL A 183 14.71 8.65 17.87
N THR A 184 14.66 7.49 18.52
CA THR A 184 14.91 7.34 19.96
C THR A 184 15.99 6.29 20.19
N GLN A 185 16.63 6.34 21.36
CA GLN A 185 17.63 5.33 21.74
C GLN A 185 17.06 3.90 21.70
N SER A 186 15.79 3.72 22.06
CA SER A 186 15.11 2.42 22.00
C SER A 186 14.96 1.92 20.57
N VAL A 187 14.57 2.78 19.62
CA VAL A 187 14.47 2.44 18.19
C VAL A 187 15.84 2.10 17.61
N ILE A 188 16.87 2.90 17.91
CA ILE A 188 18.24 2.63 17.47
C ILE A 188 18.74 1.29 18.02
N THR A 189 18.51 1.03 19.31
CA THR A 189 18.92 -0.23 19.95
C THR A 189 18.19 -1.43 19.34
N ALA A 190 16.90 -1.30 19.05
CA ALA A 190 16.12 -2.35 18.41
C ALA A 190 16.60 -2.64 16.97
N LEU A 191 16.93 -1.59 16.21
CA LEU A 191 17.54 -1.71 14.89
C LEU A 191 18.89 -2.43 15.00
N PHE A 192 19.79 -1.94 15.85
CA PHE A 192 21.12 -2.51 16.03
C PHE A 192 21.06 -4.00 16.37
N ARG A 193 20.23 -4.39 17.36
CA ARG A 193 20.04 -5.79 17.75
C ARG A 193 19.52 -6.68 16.62
N ARG A 194 18.75 -6.11 15.69
CA ARG A 194 18.20 -6.86 14.55
C ARG A 194 19.21 -7.03 13.43
N PHE A 195 20.12 -6.07 13.26
CA PHE A 195 21.18 -6.10 12.24
C PHE A 195 22.45 -6.84 12.68
N VAL A 196 22.82 -6.78 13.96
CA VAL A 196 24.03 -7.44 14.49
C VAL A 196 23.91 -8.97 14.49
N GLY A 197 22.69 -9.50 14.40
CA GLY A 197 22.45 -10.95 14.36
C GLY A 197 22.74 -11.65 15.70
N ARG A 198 22.66 -12.98 15.71
CA ARG A 198 23.03 -13.82 16.87
C ARG A 198 24.49 -14.28 16.83
N ALA A 199 25.14 -14.16 15.68
CA ALA A 199 26.49 -14.62 15.42
C ALA A 199 27.23 -13.57 14.56
N PRO A 200 28.57 -13.57 14.57
CA PRO A 200 29.36 -12.68 13.74
C PRO A 200 29.01 -12.80 12.24
N ASN A 201 28.97 -11.67 11.53
CA ASN A 201 28.72 -11.63 10.08
C ASN A 201 29.90 -12.16 9.25
N TYR A 202 31.09 -12.23 9.84
CA TYR A 202 32.30 -12.73 9.20
C TYR A 202 32.88 -13.88 10.01
N PRO A 203 33.42 -14.93 9.37
CA PRO A 203 34.14 -15.97 10.08
C PRO A 203 35.38 -15.37 10.77
N PRO A 204 35.83 -15.94 11.90
CA PRO A 204 37.09 -15.53 12.51
C PRO A 204 38.24 -15.71 11.50
N PRO A 205 39.28 -14.84 11.54
CA PRO A 205 40.44 -15.00 10.68
C PRO A 205 41.08 -16.39 10.91
N PRO A 206 41.64 -17.03 9.87
CA PRO A 206 42.34 -18.30 10.04
C PRO A 206 43.51 -18.11 11.02
N ASP A 207 43.66 -19.05 11.94
CA ASP A 207 44.80 -19.09 12.86
C ASP A 207 46.11 -19.09 12.04
N LYS A 208 47.02 -18.19 12.39
CA LYS A 208 48.34 -18.06 11.76
C LYS A 208 49.30 -19.13 12.26
#